data_AF-A0A959USC3-F1
#
_entry.id   AF-A0A959USC3-F1
#
_cell.length_a   1.000
_cell.length_b   1.000
_cell.length_c   1.000
_cell.angle_alpha   90.00
_cell.angle_beta   90.00
_cell.angle_gamma   90.00
#
_symmetry.space_group_name_H-M   'P 1'
#
loop_
_entity.id
_entity.type
_entity.pdbx_description
1 polymer ?
#
loop_
_entity_poly.entity_id
_entity_poly.type
_entity_poly.pdbx_seq_one_letter_code
_entity_poly.pdbx_strand_id
1 'polypeptide(L)' 'GSFVVKRRAQKTGRILAQNTTIIIPAHDVPAFKPADTFVDKVKNRPAAGGQQ' A
#
# COMPACT_ATOMS: atom_id res chain seq x y z
N GLY A 1 11.99 8.84 4.64
CA GLY A 1 10.53 8.80 4.39
C GLY A 1 9.81 8.96 5.71
N SER A 2 8.50 9.16 5.69
CA SER A 2 7.68 9.34 6.89
C SER A 2 6.40 8.52 6.80
N PHE A 3 5.76 8.26 7.93
CA PHE A 3 4.40 7.72 7.97
C PHE A 3 3.41 8.87 8.18
N VAL A 4 2.37 8.92 7.35
CA VAL A 4 1.30 9.90 7.44
C VAL A 4 -0.03 9.19 7.69
N VAL A 5 -0.89 9.77 8.51
CA VAL A 5 -2.24 9.24 8.73
C VAL A 5 -3.11 9.60 7.53
N LYS A 6 -3.73 8.59 6.90
CA LYS A 6 -4.66 8.78 5.78
C LYS A 6 -6.04 8.28 6.17
N ARG A 7 -7.01 9.19 6.18
CA ARG A 7 -8.44 8.89 6.38
C ARG A 7 -8.99 8.14 5.17
N ARG A 8 -9.63 7.00 5.39
CA ARG A 8 -10.40 6.26 4.38
C ARG A 8 -11.88 6.53 4.59
N ALA A 9 -12.58 6.85 3.51
CA ALA A 9 -14.04 6.94 3.51
C ALA A 9 -14.65 5.53 3.63
N GLN A 10 -15.91 5.50 4.08
CA GLN A 10 -16.70 4.28 4.08
C GLN A 10 -16.81 3.73 2.65
N LYS A 11 -16.68 2.41 2.50
CA LYS A 11 -16.80 1.75 1.21
C LYS A 11 -17.43 0.37 1.34
N THR A 12 -18.02 -0.09 0.25
CA THR A 12 -18.52 -1.46 0.13
C THR A 12 -17.38 -2.38 -0.33
N GLY A 13 -17.17 -3.50 0.35
CA GLY A 13 -16.20 -4.53 0.03
C GLY A 13 -16.85 -5.90 -0.08
N ARG A 14 -16.06 -6.93 -0.41
CA ARG A 14 -16.51 -8.32 -0.51
C ARG A 14 -15.53 -9.24 0.21
N ILE A 15 -16.05 -10.16 1.02
CA ILE A 15 -15.29 -11.29 1.54
C ILE A 15 -15.31 -12.38 0.47
N LEU A 16 -14.19 -12.56 -0.23
CA LEU A 16 -14.05 -13.48 -1.36
C LEU A 16 -14.44 -14.92 -1.01
N ALA A 17 -14.05 -15.39 0.17
CA ALA A 17 -14.34 -16.76 0.62
C ALA A 17 -15.83 -17.04 0.88
N GLN A 18 -16.59 -16.01 1.29
CA GLN A 18 -17.99 -16.15 1.69
C GLN A 18 -18.96 -15.58 0.65
N ASN A 19 -18.45 -15.07 -0.48
CA ASN A 19 -19.22 -14.38 -1.52
C ASN A 19 -20.18 -13.31 -1.00
N THR A 20 -19.87 -12.75 0.18
CA THR A 20 -20.76 -11.83 0.89
C THR A 20 -20.20 -10.41 0.81
N THR A 21 -21.10 -9.46 0.62
CA THR A 21 -20.79 -8.03 0.58
C THR A 21 -20.83 -7.45 1.99
N ILE A 22 -19.83 -6.63 2.34
CA ILE A 22 -19.74 -5.97 3.64
C ILE A 22 -19.50 -4.47 3.48
N ILE A 23 -19.97 -3.67 4.44
CA ILE A 23 -19.64 -2.26 4.52
C ILE A 23 -18.41 -2.10 5.42
N ILE A 24 -17.35 -1.53 4.86
CA ILE A 24 -16.12 -1.20 5.59
C ILE A 24 -16.25 0.26 6.05
N PRO A 25 -16.31 0.52 7.37
CA PRO A 25 -16.53 1.86 7.90
C PRO A 25 -15.32 2.77 7.65
N ALA A 26 -15.56 4.08 7.76
CA ALA A 26 -14.50 5.08 7.62
C ALA A 26 -13.50 4.97 8.78
N HIS A 27 -12.21 4.81 8.47
CA HIS A 27 -11.15 4.62 9.46
C HIS A 27 -9.84 5.25 9.00
N ASP A 28 -8.91 5.40 9.94
CA ASP A 28 -7.58 5.94 9.67
C ASP A 28 -6.57 4.82 9.45
N VAL A 29 -5.70 4.98 8.45
CA VAL A 29 -4.61 4.05 8.17
C VAL A 29 -3.28 4.79 8.05
N PRO A 30 -2.18 4.24 8.59
CA PRO A 30 -0.86 4.79 8.32
C PRO A 30 -0.47 4.51 6.86
N ALA A 31 0.09 5.53 6.19
CA ALA A 31 0.60 5.42 4.84
C ALA A 31 2.06 5.87 4.80
N PHE A 32 2.92 5.07 4.19
CA PHE A 32 4.33 5.42 4.03
C PHE A 32 4.53 6.38 2.86
N LYS A 33 5.13 7.54 3.14
CA LYS A 33 5.64 8.49 2.14
C LYS A 33 7.17 8.27 2.03
N PRO A 34 7.65 7.59 0.97
CA PRO A 34 9.08 7.38 0.80
C PRO A 34 9.82 8.70 0.57
N ALA A 35 11.09 8.76 0.97
CA ALA A 35 11.97 9.88 0.60
C ALA A 35 12.56 9.64 -0.79
N ASP A 36 12.92 10.70 -1.51
CA ASP A 36 13.43 10.59 -2.89
C ASP A 36 14.66 9.69 -2.98
N THR A 37 15.61 9.86 -2.06
CA THR A 37 16.81 8.99 -1.96
C THR A 37 16.50 7.51 -1.75
N PHE A 38 15.37 7.19 -1.12
CA PHE A 38 14.93 5.80 -0.96
C PHE A 38 14.31 5.27 -2.25
N VAL A 39 13.51 6.08 -2.94
CA VAL A 39 12.89 5.73 -4.22
C VAL A 39 13.96 5.44 -5.27
N ASP A 40 14.98 6.29 -5.37
CA ASP A 40 16.07 6.13 -6.35
C ASP A 40 16.85 4.83 -6.13
N LYS A 41 17.16 4.51 -4.87
CA LYS A 41 17.83 3.24 -4.51
C LYS A 41 17.00 2.01 -4.83
N VAL A 42 15.68 2.06 -4.67
CA VAL A 42 14.79 0.93 -4.99
C VAL A 42 14.65 0.75 -6.51
N LYS A 43 14.48 1.85 -7.25
CA LYS A 43 14.34 1.83 -8.71
C LYS A 43 15.61 1.38 -9.43
N ASN A 44 16.77 1.80 -8.93
CA ASN A 44 18.06 1.51 -9.54
C ASN A 44 18.69 0.20 -9.04
N ARG A 45 17.95 -0.61 -8.26
CA ARG A 45 18.43 -1.93 -7.86
C ARG A 45 18.31 -2.87 -9.07
N PRO A 46 19.41 -3.46 -9.60
CA PRO A 46 19.29 -4.51 -10.58
C PRO A 46 18.50 -5.67 -9.94
N ALA A 47 17.46 -6.14 -10.63
CA ALA A 47 16.76 -7.34 -10.20
C ALA A 47 17.79 -8.47 -10.11
N ALA A 48 17.88 -9.13 -8.96
CA ALA A 48 18.74 -10.30 -8.80
C ALA A 48 18.21 -11.40 -9.74
N GLY A 49 18.74 -11.44 -10.97
CA GLY A 49 18.27 -12.32 -12.03
C GLY A 49 18.95 -12.16 -13.39
N GLY A 50 20.03 -11.38 -13.52
CA GLY A 50 20.85 -11.33 -14.73
C GLY A 50 22.30 -11.67 -14.40
N GLN A 51 22.65 -12.95 -14.43
CA GLN A 51 24.03 -13.39 -14.53
C GLN A 51 24.55 -13.07 -15.95
N GLN A 52 25.86 -12.80 -16.04
CA GLN A 52 26.62 -12.79 -17.30
C GLN A 52 26.54 -14.15 -17.98
#